data_AF-A0A5C8VAT5-F1
#
_entry.id   AF-A0A5C8VAT5-F1
#
_cell.length_a   1.000
_cell.length_b   1.000
_cell.length_c   1.000
_cell.angle_alpha   90.00
_cell.angle_beta   90.00
_cell.angle_gamma   90.00
#
_symmetry.space_group_name_H-M   'P 1'
#
loop_
_entity.id
_entity.type
_entity.pdbx_description
1 polymer ?
#
loop_
_entity_poly.entity_id
_entity_poly.type
_entity_poly.pdbx_seq_one_letter_code
_entity_poly.pdbx_strand_id
1 'polypeptide(L)'
;MDGPETTQKRSGLASRSPKRCSLSSGSRPPSLPVPQHPPHKTTEGTTVPRSVRLPERDQVTSDPPEYDDIPEMAALRQTVSALEVKMPPPKAKARLFASAIPEVPEQRRQETALDRAMNPGRTQPRIANKTYIIRCGPFVKIGMAVDVETRFRTLLASNPFDLEMVAILPGGRAVERALHLRFAAYKHRDEWFREEGELAAWIAGGCQEAGG
;
A
#
# COMPACT_ATOMS: atom_id res chain seq x y z
N MET A 1 37.35 -66.38 6.13
CA MET A 1 35.88 -66.24 6.07
C MET A 1 35.62 -64.97 5.30
N ASP A 2 35.61 -65.15 4.00
CA ASP A 2 35.49 -64.11 2.98
C ASP A 2 34.02 -63.99 2.60
N GLY A 3 33.52 -62.76 2.49
CA GLY A 3 32.15 -62.44 2.09
C GLY A 3 31.94 -60.93 1.95
N PRO A 4 31.00 -60.49 1.11
CA PRO A 4 31.29 -60.42 -0.33
C PRO A 4 31.23 -59.02 -0.94
N GLU A 5 31.97 -58.90 -2.05
CA GLU A 5 31.83 -57.95 -3.15
C GLU A 5 30.39 -57.43 -3.34
N THR A 6 30.21 -56.11 -3.32
CA THR A 6 29.02 -55.47 -3.86
C THR A 6 29.38 -54.69 -5.12
N THR A 7 28.91 -55.27 -6.22
CA THR A 7 29.02 -54.89 -7.61
C THR A 7 28.49 -53.49 -7.93
N GLN A 8 29.30 -52.76 -8.68
CA GLN A 8 29.00 -51.58 -9.48
C GLN A 8 27.72 -51.73 -10.32
N LYS A 9 26.82 -50.74 -10.26
CA LYS A 9 25.84 -50.51 -11.33
C LYS A 9 25.90 -49.06 -11.80
N ARG A 10 26.56 -48.89 -12.95
CA ARG A 10 26.44 -47.72 -13.82
C ARG A 10 25.16 -47.84 -14.65
N SER A 11 24.34 -46.80 -14.66
CA SER A 11 23.30 -46.50 -15.66
C SER A 11 22.70 -45.15 -15.24
N GLY A 12 22.56 -44.12 -16.06
CA GLY A 12 22.75 -43.95 -17.49
C GLY A 12 22.41 -42.48 -17.78
N LEU A 13 23.07 -41.92 -18.79
CA LEU A 13 22.91 -40.57 -19.28
C LEU A 13 21.45 -40.27 -19.67
N ALA A 14 20.97 -39.08 -19.29
CA ALA A 14 19.96 -38.34 -20.05
C ALA A 14 20.17 -36.84 -19.85
N SER A 15 21.25 -36.30 -20.44
CA SER A 15 21.43 -34.86 -20.64
C SER A 15 20.38 -34.37 -21.65
N ARG A 16 19.24 -33.88 -21.15
CA ARG A 16 18.26 -33.16 -21.95
C ARG A 16 18.75 -31.72 -22.15
N SER A 17 19.31 -31.45 -23.32
CA SER A 17 19.60 -30.09 -23.78
C SER A 17 18.31 -29.25 -23.80
N PRO A 18 18.32 -28.01 -23.25
CA PRO A 18 17.18 -27.12 -23.38
C PRO A 18 17.03 -26.68 -24.84
N LYS A 19 15.82 -26.86 -25.39
CA LYS A 19 15.44 -26.36 -26.70
C LYS A 19 15.59 -24.83 -26.71
N ARG A 20 16.57 -24.35 -27.48
CA ARG A 20 16.78 -22.93 -27.77
C ARG A 20 15.58 -22.46 -28.60
N CYS A 21 14.66 -21.72 -27.98
CA CYS A 21 13.61 -21.03 -28.71
C CYS A 21 14.27 -19.94 -29.56
N SER A 22 14.31 -20.18 -30.88
CA SER A 22 14.61 -19.18 -31.89
C SER A 22 13.50 -18.13 -31.87
N LEU A 23 13.78 -17.01 -31.19
CA LEU A 23 12.97 -15.80 -31.30
C LEU A 23 13.14 -15.26 -32.72
N SER A 24 12.07 -15.37 -33.49
CA SER A 24 11.86 -14.69 -34.75
C SER A 24 12.09 -13.19 -34.54
N SER A 25 12.87 -12.62 -35.45
CA SER A 25 13.10 -11.19 -35.65
C SER A 25 11.78 -10.49 -35.95
N GLY A 26 11.07 -10.09 -34.89
CA GLY A 26 9.95 -9.17 -34.96
C GLY A 26 10.46 -7.75 -35.23
N SER A 27 9.94 -7.16 -36.29
CA SER A 27 10.21 -5.79 -36.74
C SER A 27 10.27 -4.79 -35.58
N ARG A 28 11.35 -3.99 -35.53
CA ARG A 28 11.42 -2.81 -34.69
C ARG A 28 10.20 -1.91 -34.96
N PRO A 29 9.49 -1.42 -33.94
CA PRO A 29 8.51 -0.36 -34.14
C PRO A 29 9.22 0.90 -34.68
N PRO A 30 8.55 1.71 -35.51
CA PRO A 30 9.11 2.96 -36.00
C PRO A 30 9.45 3.86 -34.80
N SER A 31 10.70 4.33 -34.77
CA SER A 31 11.18 5.31 -33.79
C SER A 31 10.26 6.52 -33.80
N LEU A 32 9.58 6.78 -32.67
CA LEU A 32 8.86 8.04 -32.49
C LEU A 32 9.88 9.20 -32.57
N PRO A 33 9.52 10.32 -33.22
CA PRO A 33 10.39 11.48 -33.28
C PRO A 33 10.64 12.01 -31.87
N VAL A 34 11.91 12.04 -31.47
CA VAL A 34 12.36 12.70 -30.24
C VAL A 34 11.99 14.19 -30.36
N PRO A 35 11.28 14.77 -29.38
CA PRO A 35 11.03 16.20 -29.34
C PRO A 35 12.38 16.93 -29.29
N GLN A 36 12.69 17.69 -30.34
CA GLN A 36 13.83 18.60 -30.31
C GLN A 36 13.53 19.69 -29.29
N HIS A 37 14.18 19.63 -28.14
CA HIS A 37 14.18 20.74 -27.19
C HIS A 37 14.77 21.97 -27.88
N PRO A 38 14.11 23.14 -27.80
CA PRO A 38 14.65 24.37 -28.35
C PRO A 38 15.97 24.71 -27.64
N PRO A 39 16.97 25.26 -28.36
CA PRO A 39 18.23 25.67 -27.75
C PRO A 39 17.96 26.74 -26.69
N HIS A 40 18.43 26.47 -25.47
CA HIS A 40 18.47 27.46 -24.41
C HIS A 40 19.28 28.66 -24.88
N LYS A 41 18.60 29.79 -25.10
CA LYS A 41 19.27 31.08 -25.28
C LYS A 41 19.93 31.45 -23.96
N THR A 42 21.26 31.41 -23.94
CA THR A 42 22.09 32.04 -22.92
C THR A 42 21.88 33.55 -23.02
N THR A 43 21.01 34.11 -22.19
CA THR A 43 20.96 35.56 -21.98
C THR A 43 21.91 35.90 -20.84
N GLU A 44 23.09 36.35 -21.23
CA GLU A 44 23.98 37.12 -20.37
C GLU A 44 23.30 38.43 -19.97
N GLY A 45 23.56 38.89 -18.74
CA GLY A 45 23.37 40.29 -18.33
C GLY A 45 21.95 40.68 -17.91
N THR A 46 21.51 40.23 -16.74
CA THR A 46 20.45 40.94 -15.98
C THR A 46 21.07 41.59 -14.76
N THR A 47 21.39 42.87 -14.90
CA THR A 47 21.58 43.83 -13.83
C THR A 47 20.41 43.73 -12.86
N VAL A 48 20.66 43.26 -11.64
CA VAL A 48 19.65 43.16 -10.59
C VAL A 48 19.35 44.57 -10.08
N PRO A 49 18.12 45.11 -10.25
CA PRO A 49 17.77 46.36 -9.61
C PRO A 49 17.60 46.16 -8.10
N ARG A 50 18.37 46.95 -7.36
CA ARG A 50 18.11 47.59 -6.06
C ARG A 50 16.89 47.02 -5.29
N SER A 51 17.20 46.40 -4.14
CA SER A 51 16.28 45.93 -3.09
C SER A 51 14.95 46.67 -3.05
N VAL A 52 13.90 46.01 -3.54
CA VAL A 52 12.53 46.32 -3.15
C VAL A 52 12.38 45.82 -1.71
N ARG A 53 12.29 46.73 -0.74
CA ARG A 53 11.84 46.41 0.61
C ARG A 53 10.45 45.79 0.49
N LEU A 54 10.35 44.51 0.80
CA LEU A 54 9.06 43.88 1.08
C LEU A 54 8.42 44.65 2.24
N PRO A 55 7.12 45.01 2.16
CA PRO A 55 6.43 45.58 3.31
C PRO A 55 6.53 44.59 4.47
N GLU A 56 6.81 45.11 5.66
CA GLU A 56 6.76 44.36 6.91
C GLU A 56 5.44 43.59 6.94
N ARG A 57 5.53 42.26 7.07
CA ARG A 57 4.37 41.42 7.35
C ARG A 57 3.82 41.89 8.69
N ASP A 58 2.76 42.71 8.61
CA ASP A 58 1.89 42.99 9.74
C ASP A 58 1.55 41.65 10.41
N GLN A 59 1.80 41.61 11.71
CA GLN A 59 1.54 40.44 12.52
C GLN A 59 0.04 40.14 12.47
N VAL A 60 -0.32 39.17 11.64
CA VAL A 60 -1.63 38.51 11.71
C VAL A 60 -1.66 37.79 13.06
N THR A 61 -2.21 38.47 14.06
CA THR A 61 -2.61 37.87 15.33
C THR A 61 -3.61 36.77 15.00
N SER A 62 -3.13 35.54 15.08
CA SER A 62 -3.88 34.32 14.81
C SER A 62 -4.64 33.94 16.08
N ASP A 63 -5.56 34.80 16.49
CA ASP A 63 -6.64 34.35 17.34
C ASP A 63 -7.69 33.75 16.39
N PRO A 64 -7.86 32.41 16.37
CA PRO A 64 -8.90 31.79 15.57
C PRO A 64 -10.24 32.37 16.00
N PRO A 65 -11.13 32.75 15.06
CA PRO A 65 -12.44 33.25 15.42
C PRO A 65 -13.13 32.22 16.31
N GLU A 66 -13.49 32.63 17.51
CA GLU A 66 -14.18 31.82 18.50
C GLU A 66 -15.52 31.36 17.89
N TYR A 67 -15.52 30.12 17.40
CA TYR A 67 -16.59 29.58 16.54
C TYR A 67 -17.85 29.16 17.33
N ASP A 68 -17.87 29.44 18.63
CA ASP A 68 -18.92 28.99 19.54
C ASP A 68 -20.15 29.93 19.58
N ASP A 69 -20.05 31.15 19.05
CA ASP A 69 -21.15 32.15 19.10
C ASP A 69 -22.00 32.24 17.82
N ILE A 70 -21.85 31.32 16.86
CA ILE A 70 -22.73 31.30 15.67
C ILE A 70 -24.09 30.68 16.06
N PRO A 71 -25.20 31.44 16.10
CA PRO A 71 -26.50 30.95 16.58
C PRO A 71 -27.05 29.79 15.75
N GLU A 72 -26.63 29.71 14.48
CA GLU A 72 -26.97 28.65 13.54
C GLU A 72 -26.39 27.28 13.95
N MET A 73 -25.18 27.27 14.55
CA MET A 73 -24.56 26.04 15.05
C MET A 73 -25.20 25.56 16.35
N ALA A 74 -25.73 26.47 17.19
CA ALA A 74 -26.48 26.11 18.38
C ALA A 74 -27.82 25.44 18.03
N ALA A 75 -28.52 25.93 17.00
CA ALA A 75 -29.72 25.29 16.48
C ALA A 75 -29.41 23.89 15.93
N LEU A 76 -28.33 23.73 15.16
CA LEU A 76 -27.87 22.43 14.64
C LEU A 76 -27.54 21.44 15.77
N ARG A 77 -26.88 21.87 16.86
CA ARG A 77 -26.62 21.02 18.03
C ARG A 77 -27.92 20.57 18.71
N GLN A 78 -28.93 21.44 18.82
CA GLN A 78 -30.24 21.07 19.38
C GLN A 78 -30.99 20.10 18.47
N THR A 79 -30.95 20.29 17.15
CA THR A 79 -31.60 19.36 16.20
C THR A 79 -30.93 18.00 16.18
N VAL A 80 -29.59 17.94 16.24
CA VAL A 80 -28.85 16.66 16.32
C VAL A 80 -29.09 15.94 17.64
N SER A 81 -29.17 16.66 18.76
CA SER A 81 -29.52 16.08 20.06
C SER A 81 -30.97 15.58 20.11
N ALA A 82 -31.91 16.29 19.47
CA ALA A 82 -33.29 15.83 19.32
C ALA A 82 -33.44 14.62 18.36
N LEU A 83 -32.50 14.46 17.42
CA LEU A 83 -32.40 13.33 16.49
C LEU A 83 -31.55 12.18 17.01
N GLU A 84 -31.10 12.20 18.27
CA GLU A 84 -30.58 10.99 18.95
C GLU A 84 -31.72 9.99 19.18
N VAL A 85 -32.16 9.40 18.08
CA VAL A 85 -32.94 8.18 18.04
C VAL A 85 -32.09 7.12 18.72
N LYS A 86 -32.48 6.77 19.95
CA LYS A 86 -32.06 5.63 20.78
C LYS A 86 -31.49 4.48 19.95
N MET A 87 -30.22 4.59 19.58
CA MET A 87 -29.53 3.53 18.85
C MET A 87 -29.32 2.39 19.85
N PRO A 88 -29.81 1.17 19.56
CA PRO A 88 -29.64 0.06 20.47
C PRO A 88 -28.14 -0.20 20.68
N PRO A 89 -27.72 -0.59 21.90
CA PRO A 89 -26.32 -0.83 22.21
C PRO A 89 -25.71 -1.82 21.21
N PRO A 90 -24.42 -1.65 20.83
CA PRO A 90 -23.78 -2.40 19.74
C PRO A 90 -23.79 -3.92 19.91
N LYS A 91 -24.13 -4.44 21.10
CA LYS A 91 -24.29 -5.88 21.36
C LYS A 91 -25.61 -6.48 20.83
N ALA A 92 -26.58 -5.66 20.43
CA ALA A 92 -27.86 -6.14 19.87
C ALA A 92 -27.86 -6.29 18.34
N LYS A 93 -26.92 -5.66 17.61
CA LYS A 93 -26.84 -5.75 16.13
C LYS A 93 -26.17 -7.02 15.62
N ALA A 94 -25.42 -7.74 16.46
CA ALA A 94 -24.78 -9.01 16.07
C ALA A 94 -25.80 -10.15 15.85
N ARG A 95 -27.05 -10.03 16.32
CA ARG A 95 -28.08 -11.07 16.17
C ARG A 95 -29.07 -10.84 15.02
N LEU A 96 -29.21 -9.62 14.50
CA LEU A 96 -30.21 -9.32 13.46
C LEU A 96 -29.67 -9.43 12.02
N PHE A 97 -28.36 -9.40 11.82
CA PHE A 97 -27.75 -9.62 10.49
C PHE A 97 -27.34 -11.08 10.23
N ALA A 98 -27.42 -11.96 11.23
CA ALA A 98 -27.09 -13.38 11.08
C ALA A 98 -28.21 -14.20 10.42
N SER A 99 -29.43 -13.69 10.37
CA SER A 99 -30.62 -14.41 9.85
C SER A 99 -31.01 -14.05 8.41
N ALA A 100 -30.26 -13.17 7.75
CA ALA A 100 -30.56 -12.71 6.38
C ALA A 100 -29.40 -12.93 5.40
N ILE A 101 -28.41 -13.75 5.76
CA ILE A 101 -27.48 -14.29 4.78
C ILE A 101 -28.23 -15.45 4.11
N PRO A 102 -28.64 -15.37 2.83
CA PRO A 102 -29.18 -16.53 2.14
C PRO A 102 -28.15 -17.64 2.29
N GLU A 103 -28.58 -18.82 2.73
CA GLU A 103 -27.69 -19.98 2.81
C GLU A 103 -26.92 -20.07 1.50
N VAL A 104 -25.60 -19.96 1.60
CA VAL A 104 -24.73 -20.19 0.45
C VAL A 104 -25.12 -21.57 -0.07
N PRO A 105 -25.63 -21.69 -1.31
CA PRO A 105 -26.21 -22.94 -1.79
C PRO A 105 -25.26 -24.10 -1.52
N GLU A 106 -25.78 -25.20 -0.98
CA GLU A 106 -25.03 -26.41 -0.63
C GLU A 106 -24.11 -26.90 -1.78
N GLN A 107 -24.47 -26.53 -3.01
CA GLN A 107 -23.68 -26.69 -4.23
C GLN A 107 -22.24 -26.14 -4.11
N ARG A 108 -22.00 -25.00 -3.43
CA ARG A 108 -20.64 -24.45 -3.24
C ARG A 108 -19.77 -25.28 -2.27
N ARG A 109 -20.41 -26.02 -1.34
CA ARG A 109 -19.72 -26.96 -0.45
C ARG A 109 -19.31 -28.24 -1.18
N GLN A 110 -20.14 -28.73 -2.10
CA GLN A 110 -19.83 -29.91 -2.91
C GLN A 110 -18.77 -29.60 -3.98
N GLU A 111 -18.83 -28.41 -4.59
CA GLU A 111 -17.87 -27.95 -5.60
C GLU A 111 -16.44 -27.80 -5.05
N THR A 112 -16.30 -27.32 -3.81
CA THR A 112 -14.99 -27.22 -3.13
C THR A 112 -14.42 -28.56 -2.68
N ALA A 113 -15.26 -29.54 -2.37
CA ALA A 113 -14.80 -30.89 -2.02
C ALA A 113 -14.31 -31.67 -3.26
N LEU A 114 -15.03 -31.54 -4.39
CA LEU A 114 -14.64 -32.13 -5.68
C LEU A 114 -13.34 -31.52 -6.21
N ASP A 115 -13.20 -30.19 -6.19
CA ASP A 115 -11.98 -29.52 -6.68
C ASP A 115 -10.74 -29.90 -5.84
N ARG A 116 -10.93 -30.11 -4.52
CA ARG A 116 -9.88 -30.57 -3.59
C ARG A 116 -9.52 -32.05 -3.78
N ALA A 117 -10.49 -32.91 -4.13
CA ALA A 117 -10.28 -34.32 -4.42
C ALA A 117 -9.63 -34.55 -5.80
N MET A 118 -9.98 -33.72 -6.79
CA MET A 118 -9.47 -33.81 -8.16
C MET A 118 -8.07 -33.18 -8.33
N ASN A 119 -7.58 -32.38 -7.36
CA ASN A 119 -6.26 -31.78 -7.44
C ASN A 119 -5.47 -31.83 -6.10
N PRO A 120 -5.13 -33.03 -5.60
CA PRO A 120 -4.40 -33.19 -4.33
C PRO A 120 -2.99 -32.60 -4.35
N GLY A 121 -2.49 -32.18 -5.52
CA GLY A 121 -1.20 -31.51 -5.72
C GLY A 121 -1.27 -29.98 -5.83
N ARG A 122 -2.46 -29.37 -5.89
CA ARG A 122 -2.61 -27.92 -5.69
C ARG A 122 -2.49 -27.63 -4.20
N THR A 123 -1.26 -27.60 -3.69
CA THR A 123 -0.95 -26.72 -2.55
C THR A 123 -1.37 -25.33 -2.99
N GLN A 124 -2.54 -24.87 -2.52
CA GLN A 124 -2.94 -23.49 -2.76
C GLN A 124 -1.76 -22.63 -2.32
N PRO A 125 -1.24 -21.73 -3.19
CA PRO A 125 -0.18 -20.84 -2.78
C PRO A 125 -0.70 -20.11 -1.56
N ARG A 126 -0.05 -20.32 -0.40
CA ARG A 126 -0.39 -19.58 0.81
C ARG A 126 -0.22 -18.13 0.43
N ILE A 127 -1.32 -17.39 0.29
CA ILE A 127 -1.25 -16.04 -0.23
C ILE A 127 -0.41 -15.25 0.76
N ALA A 128 0.81 -14.92 0.35
CA ALA A 128 1.76 -14.27 1.22
C ALA A 128 1.28 -12.84 1.45
N ASN A 129 1.11 -12.47 2.71
CA ASN A 129 0.88 -11.08 3.08
C ASN A 129 2.06 -10.24 2.55
N LYS A 130 1.73 -9.05 2.05
CA LYS A 130 2.68 -8.03 1.64
C LYS A 130 2.57 -6.84 2.57
N THR A 131 3.68 -6.18 2.85
CA THR A 131 3.73 -4.91 3.57
C THR A 131 3.68 -3.78 2.56
N TYR A 132 2.87 -2.76 2.83
CA TYR A 132 2.71 -1.59 1.96
C TYR A 132 3.02 -0.30 2.70
N ILE A 133 3.53 0.67 1.94
CA ILE A 133 3.83 2.01 2.39
C ILE A 133 2.97 2.98 1.58
N ILE A 134 2.12 3.75 2.25
CA ILE A 134 1.23 4.74 1.62
C ILE A 134 1.54 6.11 2.18
N ARG A 135 1.71 7.11 1.33
CA ARG A 135 1.86 8.53 1.71
C ARG A 135 0.50 9.22 1.66
N CYS A 136 0.28 10.14 2.60
CA CYS A 136 -0.89 11.01 2.73
C CYS A 136 -0.41 12.37 3.26
N GLY A 137 -0.05 13.29 2.36
CA GLY A 137 0.58 14.56 2.75
C GLY A 137 1.89 14.32 3.53
N PRO A 138 2.07 14.89 4.74
CA PRO A 138 3.29 14.73 5.53
C PRO A 138 3.33 13.42 6.35
N PHE A 139 2.36 12.53 6.16
CA PHE A 139 2.24 11.29 6.90
C PHE A 139 2.39 10.06 6.00
N VAL A 140 2.94 9.00 6.57
CA VAL A 140 3.12 7.71 5.93
C VAL A 140 2.44 6.63 6.77
N LYS A 141 1.67 5.77 6.11
CA LYS A 141 1.08 4.56 6.69
C LYS A 141 1.92 3.35 6.33
N ILE A 142 2.24 2.54 7.34
CA ILE A 142 2.90 1.24 7.17
C ILE A 142 1.91 0.16 7.61
N GLY A 143 1.46 -0.69 6.69
CA GLY A 143 0.52 -1.77 7.00
C GLY A 143 0.77 -3.02 6.17
N MET A 144 -0.03 -4.06 6.36
CA MET A 144 0.03 -5.28 5.55
C MET A 144 -1.33 -5.71 5.00
N ALA A 145 -1.32 -6.38 3.84
CA ALA A 145 -2.51 -6.96 3.24
C ALA A 145 -2.18 -8.20 2.40
N VAL A 146 -3.18 -9.07 2.25
CA VAL A 146 -3.16 -10.18 1.29
C VAL A 146 -3.24 -9.64 -0.14
N ASP A 147 -4.17 -8.70 -0.36
CA ASP A 147 -4.36 -7.97 -1.60
C ASP A 147 -4.21 -6.46 -1.32
N VAL A 148 -3.03 -5.94 -1.61
CA VAL A 148 -2.68 -4.54 -1.38
C VAL A 148 -3.48 -3.61 -2.28
N GLU A 149 -3.81 -4.02 -3.51
CA GLU A 149 -4.53 -3.17 -4.46
C GLU A 149 -5.97 -2.96 -4.02
N THR A 150 -6.66 -4.05 -3.65
CA THR A 150 -8.02 -3.97 -3.08
C THR A 150 -8.02 -3.16 -1.78
N ARG A 151 -7.03 -3.38 -0.90
CA ARG A 151 -6.90 -2.60 0.34
C ARG A 151 -6.68 -1.11 0.07
N PHE A 152 -5.84 -0.77 -0.91
CA PHE A 152 -5.56 0.61 -1.30
C PHE A 152 -6.81 1.31 -1.83
N ARG A 153 -7.60 0.64 -2.69
CA ARG A 153 -8.90 1.17 -3.16
C ARG A 153 -9.87 1.44 -2.02
N THR A 154 -9.95 0.54 -1.03
CA THR A 154 -10.78 0.77 0.16
C THR A 154 -10.31 1.98 0.95
N LEU A 155 -8.99 2.16 1.12
CA LEU A 155 -8.43 3.32 1.82
C LEU A 155 -8.76 4.61 1.08
N LEU A 156 -8.57 4.67 -0.24
CA LEU A 156 -8.94 5.80 -1.08
C LEU A 156 -10.43 6.18 -0.93
N ALA A 157 -11.33 5.20 -0.92
CA ALA A 157 -12.77 5.46 -0.79
C ALA A 157 -13.16 6.05 0.60
N SER A 158 -12.34 5.79 1.63
CA SER A 158 -12.61 6.20 3.01
C SER A 158 -11.76 7.39 3.49
N ASN A 159 -10.86 7.91 2.66
CA ASN A 159 -9.97 9.01 3.00
C ASN A 159 -10.25 10.21 2.08
N PRO A 160 -10.62 11.39 2.61
CA PRO A 160 -10.84 12.57 1.79
C PRO A 160 -9.56 13.17 1.20
N PHE A 161 -8.38 12.74 1.65
CA PHE A 161 -7.08 13.23 1.18
C PHE A 161 -6.44 12.29 0.15
N ASP A 162 -5.60 12.86 -0.71
CA ASP A 162 -4.87 12.11 -1.73
C ASP A 162 -3.89 11.10 -1.08
N LEU A 163 -3.98 9.86 -1.55
CA LEU A 163 -3.10 8.77 -1.14
C LEU A 163 -2.19 8.36 -2.30
N GLU A 164 -0.92 8.17 -1.99
CA GLU A 164 0.10 7.69 -2.93
C GLU A 164 0.66 6.35 -2.46
N MET A 165 0.68 5.35 -3.34
CA MET A 165 1.34 4.07 -3.09
C MET A 165 2.85 4.25 -3.29
N VAL A 166 3.61 4.28 -2.19
CA VAL A 166 5.06 4.54 -2.23
C VAL A 166 5.82 3.24 -2.51
N ALA A 167 5.50 2.17 -1.80
CA ALA A 167 6.19 0.89 -1.94
C ALA A 167 5.33 -0.30 -1.51
N ILE A 168 5.63 -1.46 -2.09
CA ILE A 168 5.08 -2.76 -1.69
C ILE A 168 6.27 -3.69 -1.47
N LEU A 169 6.46 -4.13 -0.24
CA LEU A 169 7.53 -5.00 0.18
C LEU A 169 7.00 -6.43 0.34
N PRO A 170 7.78 -7.46 -0.05
CA PRO A 170 7.47 -8.82 0.32
C PRO A 170 7.58 -8.98 1.84
N GLY A 171 6.81 -9.91 2.38
CA GLY A 171 6.74 -10.15 3.82
C GLY A 171 5.47 -9.55 4.44
N GLY A 172 5.03 -10.18 5.53
CA GLY A 172 3.82 -9.76 6.24
C GLY A 172 4.18 -9.14 7.59
N ARG A 173 3.53 -9.65 8.63
CA ARG A 173 3.61 -9.14 10.00
C ARG A 173 5.03 -8.94 10.54
N ALA A 174 5.99 -9.78 10.14
CA ALA A 174 7.38 -9.65 10.58
C ALA A 174 8.05 -8.37 10.04
N VAL A 175 7.89 -8.10 8.74
CA VAL A 175 8.44 -6.91 8.07
C VAL A 175 7.74 -5.66 8.58
N GLU A 176 6.40 -5.67 8.63
CA GLU A 176 5.60 -4.58 9.20
C GLU A 176 6.06 -4.24 10.63
N ARG A 177 6.18 -5.24 11.51
CA ARG A 177 6.62 -5.03 12.90
C ARG A 177 8.04 -4.48 12.96
N ALA A 178 8.96 -4.98 12.12
CA ALA A 178 10.33 -4.49 12.08
C ALA A 178 10.37 -3.00 11.67
N LEU A 179 9.60 -2.60 10.66
CA LEU A 179 9.50 -1.20 10.24
C LEU A 179 8.82 -0.32 11.29
N HIS A 180 7.76 -0.81 11.94
CA HIS A 180 7.12 -0.10 13.04
C HIS A 180 8.06 0.14 14.21
N LEU A 181 8.92 -0.84 14.54
CA LEU A 181 9.94 -0.70 15.59
C LEU A 181 11.04 0.25 15.15
N ARG A 182 11.54 0.11 13.92
CA ARG A 182 12.60 0.97 13.36
C ARG A 182 12.19 2.44 13.36
N PHE A 183 10.96 2.73 12.92
CA PHE A 183 10.46 4.10 12.78
C PHE A 183 9.58 4.56 13.95
N ALA A 184 9.66 3.91 15.10
CA ALA A 184 8.84 4.21 16.27
C ALA A 184 8.95 5.69 16.72
N ALA A 185 10.11 6.32 16.54
CA ALA A 185 10.34 7.73 16.87
C ALA A 185 9.46 8.70 16.04
N TYR A 186 9.07 8.29 14.83
CA TYR A 186 8.24 9.09 13.92
C TYR A 186 6.76 8.75 14.05
N LYS A 187 6.38 7.83 14.94
CA LYS A 187 4.98 7.43 15.10
C LYS A 187 4.12 8.63 15.48
N HIS A 188 3.00 8.77 14.77
CA HIS A 188 2.01 9.81 15.03
C HIS A 188 0.76 9.22 15.67
N ARG A 189 0.03 8.36 14.95
CA ARG A 189 -1.20 7.73 15.43
C ARG A 189 -1.40 6.37 14.78
N ASP A 190 -1.63 5.34 15.58
CA ASP A 190 -1.84 3.97 15.12
C ASP A 190 -0.72 3.49 14.18
N GLU A 191 -1.04 3.29 12.90
CA GLU A 191 -0.12 2.84 11.85
C GLU A 191 0.43 4.01 11.01
N TRP A 192 0.19 5.26 11.43
CA TRP A 192 0.65 6.47 10.75
C TRP A 192 1.88 7.07 11.43
N PHE A 193 2.84 7.49 10.60
CA PHE A 193 4.14 8.03 10.96
C PHE A 193 4.34 9.37 10.26
N ARG A 194 5.11 10.29 10.85
CA ARG A 194 5.52 11.54 10.20
C ARG A 194 6.63 11.23 9.20
N GLU A 195 6.50 11.70 7.96
CA GLU A 195 7.52 11.55 6.92
C GLU A 195 8.67 12.54 7.16
N GLU A 196 9.50 12.26 8.17
CA GLU A 196 10.63 13.09 8.55
C GLU A 196 11.85 12.24 8.94
N GLY A 197 13.02 12.87 9.05
CA GLY A 197 14.25 12.22 9.53
C GLY A 197 14.63 10.95 8.75
N GLU A 198 14.92 9.88 9.49
CA GLU A 198 15.32 8.59 8.92
C GLU A 198 14.23 7.98 8.03
N LEU A 199 12.94 8.15 8.37
CA LEU A 199 11.84 7.59 7.58
C LEU A 199 11.78 8.25 6.20
N ALA A 200 11.85 9.58 6.14
CA ALA A 200 11.87 10.31 4.87
C ALA A 200 13.09 9.94 4.02
N ALA A 201 14.27 9.84 4.65
CA ALA A 201 15.50 9.43 3.97
C ALA A 201 15.41 8.00 3.41
N TRP A 202 14.83 7.07 4.17
CA TRP A 202 14.63 5.69 3.74
C TRP A 202 13.65 5.58 2.57
N ILE A 203 12.57 6.37 2.58
CA ILE A 203 11.62 6.44 1.47
C ILE A 203 12.28 7.03 0.21
N ALA A 204 13.00 8.14 0.36
CA ALA A 204 13.74 8.77 -0.75
C ALA A 204 14.81 7.84 -1.35
N GLY A 205 15.40 6.97 -0.53
CA GLY A 205 16.32 5.91 -0.96
C GLY A 205 15.66 4.71 -1.67
N GLY A 206 14.34 4.74 -1.89
CA GLY A 206 13.61 3.70 -2.62
C GLY A 206 13.10 2.55 -1.77
N CYS A 207 12.92 2.76 -0.45
CA CYS A 207 12.34 1.76 0.46
C CYS A 207 13.04 0.40 0.43
N GLN A 208 14.38 0.41 0.36
CA GLN A 208 15.17 -0.82 0.32
C GLN A 208 14.85 -1.69 1.55
N GLU A 209 14.67 -3.00 1.32
CA GLU A 209 14.52 -3.95 2.41
C GLU A 209 15.66 -3.73 3.40
N ALA A 210 15.34 -3.67 4.70
CA ALA A 210 16.36 -3.67 5.73
C ALA A 210 17.08 -5.02 5.62
N GLY A 211 18.15 -5.06 4.83
CA GLY A 211 18.99 -6.23 4.65
C GLY A 211 19.37 -6.75 6.03
N GLY A 212 18.99 -8.00 6.30
CA GLY A 212 19.20 -8.67 7.58
C GLY A 212 20.65 -8.83 7.95
#